data_AF-A0A9D5BSI5-F1
#
_entry.id   AF-A0A9D5BSI5-F1
#
_cell.length_a   1.000
_cell.length_b   1.000
_cell.length_c   1.000
_cell.angle_alpha   90.00
_cell.angle_beta   90.00
_cell.angle_gamma   90.00
#
_symmetry.space_group_name_H-M   'P 1'
#
loop_
_entity.id
_entity.type
_entity.pdbx_description
1 polymer ?
#
loop_
_entity_poly.entity_id
_entity_poly.type
_entity_poly.pdbx_seq_one_letter_code
_entity_poly.pdbx_strand_id
1 'polypeptide(L)'
;MFSQQFHAWAHSTKRRLPPAVVALQDAGLLVSRAGHAKHHRAPFNNNYCIVSGMWNEVLDEMKVFEVLEMVVFFKLGVRPRSWSEPSSEWTEEEVEVEAEIKDPVIMVF
;
A
#
# COMPACT_ATOMS: atom_id res chain seq x y z
N MET A 1 -10.04 11.64 5.26
CA MET A 1 -9.26 12.69 4.57
C MET A 1 -7.76 12.48 4.75
N PHE A 2 -7.24 12.33 5.97
CA PHE A 2 -5.79 12.12 6.19
C PHE A 2 -5.23 10.79 5.68
N SER A 3 -5.97 9.67 5.78
CA SER A 3 -5.52 8.37 5.25
C SER A 3 -5.16 8.43 3.77
N GLN A 4 -6.05 9.01 2.95
CA GLN A 4 -5.84 9.17 1.52
C GLN A 4 -4.65 10.08 1.21
N GLN A 5 -4.46 11.15 2.00
CA GLN A 5 -3.33 12.04 1.82
C GLN A 5 -1.99 11.36 2.14
N PHE A 6 -1.94 10.55 3.19
CA PHE A 6 -0.74 9.82 3.59
C PHE A 6 -0.38 8.75 2.56
N HIS A 7 -1.37 8.05 2.02
CA HIS A 7 -1.20 7.14 0.89
C HIS A 7 -0.67 7.90 -0.34
N ALA A 8 -1.27 9.04 -0.71
CA ALA A 8 -0.81 9.84 -1.84
C ALA A 8 0.66 10.32 -1.67
N TRP A 9 1.09 10.62 -0.45
CA TRP A 9 2.50 10.91 -0.16
C TRP A 9 3.40 9.68 -0.27
N ALA A 10 2.89 8.47 -0.03
CA ALA A 10 3.62 7.23 -0.25
C ALA A 10 3.95 7.00 -1.73
N HIS A 11 3.12 7.51 -2.65
CA HIS A 11 3.42 7.48 -4.09
C HIS A 11 4.47 8.53 -4.52
N SER A 12 4.71 9.55 -3.70
CA SER A 12 5.57 10.69 -4.05
C SER A 12 7.06 10.44 -3.76
N THR A 13 7.93 11.03 -4.59
CA THR A 13 9.38 11.02 -4.30
C THR A 13 9.71 11.96 -3.14
N LYS A 14 10.76 11.64 -2.36
CA LYS A 14 11.17 12.45 -1.18
C LYS A 14 11.37 13.94 -1.51
N ARG A 15 11.88 14.27 -2.69
CA ARG A 15 12.11 15.65 -3.15
C ARG A 15 10.82 16.47 -3.29
N ARG A 16 9.68 15.82 -3.52
CA ARG A 16 8.37 16.47 -3.71
C ARG A 16 7.61 16.65 -2.40
N LEU A 17 8.13 16.15 -1.27
CA LEU A 17 7.44 16.15 0.02
C LEU A 17 8.02 17.20 0.99
N PRO A 18 7.21 17.77 1.88
CA PRO A 18 7.71 18.59 2.98
C PRO A 18 8.70 17.79 3.85
N PRO A 19 9.78 18.40 4.38
CA PRO A 19 10.77 17.69 5.18
C PRO A 19 10.19 16.96 6.40
N ALA A 20 9.16 17.53 7.03
CA ALA A 20 8.45 16.90 8.14
C ALA A 20 7.74 15.59 7.72
N VAL A 21 7.14 15.55 6.53
CA VAL A 21 6.51 14.33 6.00
C VAL A 21 7.57 13.26 5.75
N VAL A 22 8.71 13.63 5.16
CA VAL A 22 9.83 12.69 4.93
C VAL A 22 10.34 12.12 6.26
N ALA A 23 10.51 12.97 7.28
CA ALA A 23 10.94 12.52 8.61
C ALA A 23 9.94 11.53 9.24
N LEU A 24 8.63 11.78 9.08
CA LEU A 24 7.59 10.86 9.56
C LEU A 24 7.56 9.55 8.78
N GLN A 25 7.82 9.57 7.47
CA GLN A 25 7.96 8.35 6.65
C GLN A 25 9.21 7.55 7.03
N ASP A 26 10.34 8.22 7.28
CA ASP A 26 11.59 7.57 7.70
C ASP A 26 11.49 6.99 9.12
N ALA A 27 10.67 7.60 9.99
CA ALA A 27 10.34 7.05 11.31
C ALA A 27 9.27 5.93 11.28
N GLY A 28 8.70 5.62 10.10
CA GLY A 28 7.62 4.63 9.95
C GLY A 28 6.24 5.10 10.45
N LEU A 29 6.16 6.30 11.05
CA LEU A 29 4.90 6.90 11.51
C LEU A 29 3.92 7.09 10.36
N LEU A 30 4.42 7.48 9.19
CA LEU A 30 3.70 7.42 7.92
C LEU A 30 4.26 6.30 7.05
N VAL A 31 3.42 5.71 6.20
CA VAL A 31 3.89 4.72 5.23
C VAL A 31 4.90 5.37 4.27
N SER A 32 6.04 4.72 4.10
CA SER A 32 7.08 5.19 3.19
C SER A 32 6.81 4.73 1.76
N ARG A 33 7.36 5.45 0.77
CA ARG A 33 7.30 5.02 -0.64
C ARG A 33 7.84 3.62 -0.85
N ALA A 34 8.94 3.27 -0.17
CA ALA A 34 9.52 1.94 -0.29
C ALA A 34 8.61 0.86 0.29
N GLY A 35 8.01 1.09 1.47
CA GLY A 35 7.06 0.16 2.07
C GLY A 35 5.82 -0.02 1.20
N HIS A 36 5.27 1.08 0.70
CA HIS A 36 4.14 1.06 -0.23
C HIS A 36 4.47 0.31 -1.53
N ALA A 37 5.64 0.55 -2.12
CA ALA A 37 6.06 -0.15 -3.34
C ALA A 37 6.22 -1.67 -3.16
N LYS A 38 6.46 -2.17 -1.94
CA LYS A 38 6.47 -3.63 -1.68
C LYS A 38 5.08 -4.24 -1.84
N HIS A 39 4.04 -3.52 -1.39
CA HIS A 39 2.66 -3.94 -1.55
C HIS A 39 2.23 -4.04 -3.02
N HIS A 40 2.70 -3.12 -3.87
CA HIS A 40 2.40 -3.09 -5.31
C HIS A 40 3.20 -4.09 -6.15
N ARG A 41 3.92 -5.03 -5.53
CA ARG A 41 4.71 -6.03 -6.24
C ARG A 41 4.23 -7.43 -5.90
N ALA A 42 4.29 -8.31 -6.89
CA ALA A 42 4.09 -9.73 -6.68
C ALA A 42 4.96 -10.22 -5.50
N PRO A 43 4.41 -11.04 -4.60
CA PRO A 43 3.12 -11.74 -4.70
C PRO A 43 1.91 -11.00 -4.08
N PHE A 44 1.98 -9.67 -3.89
CA PHE A 44 0.87 -8.81 -3.41
C PHE A 44 0.28 -9.18 -2.05
N ASN A 45 1.07 -9.84 -1.19
CA ASN A 45 0.61 -10.40 0.08
C ASN A 45 1.28 -9.80 1.32
N ASN A 46 1.83 -8.59 1.19
CA ASN A 46 2.61 -7.93 2.24
C ASN A 46 2.34 -6.43 2.28
N ASN A 47 2.82 -5.76 3.32
CA ASN A 47 2.81 -4.31 3.49
C ASN A 47 1.41 -3.67 3.33
N TYR A 48 0.38 -4.31 3.88
CA TYR A 48 -1.02 -3.89 3.76
C TYR A 48 -1.37 -2.57 4.48
N CYS A 49 -0.56 -2.08 5.42
CA CYS A 49 -0.84 -0.83 6.12
C CYS A 49 -0.48 0.38 5.24
N ILE A 50 -1.51 1.10 4.79
CA ILE A 50 -1.41 2.27 3.89
C ILE A 50 -1.27 3.63 4.61
N VAL A 51 -1.35 3.65 5.94
CA VAL A 51 -1.28 4.88 6.75
C VAL A 51 0.07 4.99 7.46
N SER A 52 0.46 3.95 8.21
CA SER A 52 1.69 3.88 8.99
C SER A 52 2.43 2.61 8.60
N GLY A 53 3.76 2.71 8.48
CA GLY A 53 4.62 1.57 8.18
C GLY A 53 5.02 0.74 9.40
N MET A 54 4.80 1.24 10.63
CA MET A 54 5.31 0.65 11.87
C MET A 54 4.92 -0.83 12.06
N TRP A 55 3.73 -1.21 11.62
CA TRP A 55 3.19 -2.54 11.87
C TRP A 55 3.35 -3.50 10.70
N ASN A 56 3.78 -3.04 9.52
CA ASN A 56 3.83 -3.90 8.34
C ASN A 56 4.75 -5.11 8.55
N GLU A 57 5.97 -4.90 9.04
CA GLU A 57 6.92 -6.00 9.27
C GLU A 57 6.38 -7.03 10.26
N VAL A 58 5.87 -6.59 11.42
CA VAL A 58 5.30 -7.48 12.44
C VAL A 58 4.10 -8.25 11.91
N LEU A 59 3.19 -7.58 11.19
CA LEU A 59 1.98 -8.23 10.66
C LEU A 59 2.29 -9.20 9.52
N ASP A 60 3.27 -8.88 8.68
CA ASP A 60 3.75 -9.71 7.58
C ASP A 60 4.43 -10.98 8.13
N GLU A 61 5.33 -10.84 9.12
CA GLU A 61 6.00 -11.98 9.78
C GLU A 61 5.01 -12.92 10.46
N MET A 62 4.00 -12.35 11.13
CA MET A 62 2.94 -13.09 11.80
C MET A 62 1.87 -13.62 10.84
N LYS A 63 1.96 -13.31 9.54
CA LYS A 63 1.01 -13.71 8.48
C LYS A 63 -0.45 -13.37 8.84
N VAL A 64 -0.67 -12.24 9.53
CA VAL A 64 -1.98 -11.91 10.11
C VAL A 64 -3.08 -11.88 9.04
N PHE A 65 -2.80 -11.24 7.90
CA PHE A 65 -3.77 -11.11 6.82
C PHE A 65 -4.06 -12.44 6.10
N GLU A 66 -3.06 -13.31 5.92
CA GLU A 66 -3.25 -14.67 5.36
C GLU A 66 -4.15 -15.51 6.30
N VAL A 67 -3.96 -15.40 7.62
CA VAL A 67 -4.84 -16.06 8.60
C VAL A 67 -6.26 -15.52 8.53
N LEU A 68 -6.44 -14.20 8.41
CA LEU A 68 -7.77 -13.59 8.27
C LEU A 68 -8.46 -14.04 6.98
N GLU A 69 -7.74 -14.12 5.86
CA GLU A 69 -8.22 -14.68 4.60
C GLU A 69 -8.71 -16.12 4.77
N MET A 70 -7.93 -16.97 5.45
CA MET A 70 -8.34 -18.34 5.76
C MET A 70 -9.61 -18.38 6.61
N VAL A 71 -9.73 -17.53 7.64
CA VAL A 71 -10.93 -17.45 8.48
C VAL A 71 -12.15 -17.06 7.63
N VAL A 72 -12.04 -16.04 6.78
CA VAL A 72 -13.10 -15.62 5.86
C VAL A 72 -13.49 -16.76 4.92
N PHE A 73 -12.51 -17.45 4.33
CA PHE A 73 -12.75 -18.58 3.45
C PHE A 73 -13.50 -19.72 4.16
N PHE A 74 -13.05 -20.15 5.33
CA PHE A 74 -13.69 -21.26 6.05
C PHE A 74 -15.07 -20.90 6.60
N LYS A 75 -15.35 -19.62 6.86
CA LYS A 75 -16.65 -19.17 7.36
C LYS A 75 -17.66 -18.89 6.25
N LEU A 76 -17.21 -18.34 5.13
CA LEU A 76 -18.10 -17.85 4.06
C LEU A 76 -18.00 -18.66 2.75
N GLY A 77 -16.99 -19.53 2.60
CA GLY A 77 -16.74 -20.28 1.38
C GLY A 77 -16.21 -19.43 0.21
N VAL A 78 -15.96 -18.14 0.42
CA VAL A 78 -15.49 -17.20 -0.61
C VAL A 78 -13.98 -17.25 -0.69
N ARG A 79 -13.44 -17.66 -1.85
CA ARG A 79 -11.99 -17.73 -2.08
C ARG A 79 -11.38 -16.32 -2.15
N PRO A 80 -10.34 -16.01 -1.35
CA PRO A 80 -9.61 -14.75 -1.44
C PRO A 80 -8.99 -14.56 -2.84
N ARG A 81 -9.02 -13.31 -3.32
CA ARG A 81 -8.51 -12.97 -4.66
C ARG A 81 -6.99 -13.12 -4.74
N SER A 82 -6.29 -12.90 -3.62
CA SER A 82 -4.85 -13.06 -3.43
C SER A 82 -4.34 -14.50 -3.65
N TRP A 83 -5.22 -15.50 -3.71
CA TRP A 83 -4.86 -16.91 -3.92
C TRP A 83 -4.86 -17.33 -5.40
N SER A 84 -5.05 -16.37 -6.30
CA SER A 84 -4.97 -16.57 -7.75
C SER A 84 -3.65 -16.04 -8.27
N GLU A 85 -3.18 -16.58 -9.40
CA GLU A 85 -2.01 -16.01 -10.08
C GLU A 85 -2.26 -14.54 -10.45
N PRO A 86 -1.30 -13.63 -10.16
CA PRO A 86 -1.48 -12.23 -10.51
C PRO A 86 -1.61 -12.04 -12.03
N SER A 87 -2.67 -11.37 -12.47
CA SER A 87 -2.79 -10.94 -13.88
C SER A 87 -2.09 -9.60 -14.09
N SER A 88 -1.85 -9.23 -15.34
CA SER A 88 -1.28 -7.91 -15.68
C SER A 88 -2.14 -6.73 -15.20
N GLU A 89 -3.43 -6.96 -14.94
CA GLU A 89 -4.39 -5.96 -14.44
C GLU A 89 -4.08 -5.44 -13.02
N TRP A 90 -3.23 -6.15 -12.28
CA TRP A 90 -2.89 -5.82 -10.89
C TRP A 90 -1.67 -4.91 -10.77
N THR A 91 -0.99 -4.65 -11.89
CA THR A 91 0.17 -3.77 -11.94
C THR A 91 -0.32 -2.36 -12.20
N GLU A 92 -0.08 -1.42 -11.28
CA GLU A 92 -0.32 -0.01 -11.56
C GLU A 92 0.65 0.49 -12.63
N GLU A 93 0.15 1.24 -13.62
CA GLU A 93 1.00 1.95 -14.57
C GLU A 93 1.77 3.03 -13.80
N GLU A 94 3.10 3.04 -13.92
CA GLU A 94 3.92 4.13 -13.35
C GLU A 94 3.61 5.42 -14.11
N VAL A 95 2.59 6.17 -13.65
CA VAL A 95 2.33 7.51 -14.17
C VAL A 95 3.44 8.41 -13.62
N GLU A 96 4.48 8.65 -14.42
CA GLU A 96 5.35 9.80 -14.21
C GLU A 96 4.48 11.05 -14.34
N VAL A 97 4.00 11.56 -13.20
CA VAL A 97 3.27 12.83 -13.17
C VAL A 97 4.28 13.95 -13.48
N GLU A 98 4.38 14.25 -14.77
CA GLU A 98 4.83 15.53 -15.32
C GLU A 98 3.81 16.59 -14.92
N ALA A 99 4.30 17.75 -14.51
CA ALA A 99 3.55 18.70 -13.72
C ALA A 99 2.37 19.33 -14.48
N GLU A 100 1.14 18.92 -14.18
CA GLU A 100 -0.02 19.81 -14.28
C GLU A 100 -0.98 19.49 -13.13
N ILE A 101 -1.30 20.52 -12.33
CA ILE A 101 -2.28 20.42 -11.25
C ILE A 101 -3.65 20.27 -11.91
N LYS A 102 -4.12 19.03 -12.07
CA LYS A 102 -5.52 18.69 -12.29
C LYS A 102 -5.88 17.63 -11.26
N ASP A 103 -7.03 17.83 -10.63
CA ASP A 103 -7.49 17.07 -9.47
C ASP A 103 -7.26 15.56 -9.62
N PRO A 104 -6.61 14.89 -8.66
CA PRO A 104 -6.25 13.50 -8.83
C PRO A 104 -7.51 12.63 -8.78
N VAL A 105 -7.78 11.91 -9.87
CA VAL A 105 -8.67 10.77 -9.87
C VAL A 105 -7.97 9.66 -9.11
N ILE A 106 -8.32 9.49 -7.83
CA ILE A 106 -7.80 8.42 -6.97
C ILE A 106 -8.57 7.14 -7.33
N MET A 107 -7.88 6.12 -7.85
CA MET A 107 -8.41 4.76 -7.84
C MET A 107 -8.41 4.26 -6.40
N VAL A 108 -9.59 3.91 -5.90
CA VAL A 108 -9.83 3.41 -4.55
C VAL A 108 -9.70 1.88 -4.57
N PHE A 109 -8.79 1.35 -3.77
CA PHE A 109 -8.98 0.13 -3.00
C PHE A 109 -8.55 0.39 -1.55
#